data_AF-A0A8J7EJ33-F1
#
_entry.id   AF-A0A8J7EJ33-F1
#
_cell.length_a   1.000
_cell.length_b   1.000
_cell.length_c   1.000
_cell.angle_alpha   90.00
_cell.angle_beta   90.00
_cell.angle_gamma   90.00
#
_symmetry.space_group_name_H-M   'P 1'
#
loop_
_entity.id
_entity.type
_entity.pdbx_description
1 polymer ?
#
loop_
_entity_poly.entity_id
_entity_poly.type
_entity_poly.pdbx_seq_one_letter_code
_entity_poly.pdbx_strand_id
1 'polypeptide(L)'
;MTLTAADIEGIRRFLGYPGDMGTHQAIAAQCAARVAEISEPAIRAHLRQLERLQTQMTTTVPFAAQTFSSGAGGTQQYAPGQRMATLHQEANQYIDEIASTTGLVVYRRIYGGGDGGGRWSGGLIMRG
;
A
#
# COMPACT_ATOMS: atom_id res chain seq x y z
N MET A 1 9.87 -23.37 -0.02
CA MET A 1 8.54 -23.11 0.54
C MET A 1 7.74 -22.40 -0.55
N THR A 2 6.44 -22.23 -0.39
CA THR A 2 5.58 -21.57 -1.39
C THR A 2 4.79 -20.46 -0.71
N LEU A 3 4.51 -19.38 -1.44
CA LEU A 3 3.62 -18.30 -0.98
C LEU A 3 2.26 -18.88 -0.61
N THR A 4 1.73 -18.44 0.53
CA THR A 4 0.44 -18.91 1.04
C THR A 4 -0.71 -18.22 0.31
N ALA A 5 -1.93 -18.76 0.41
CA ALA A 5 -3.12 -18.09 -0.12
C ALA A 5 -3.30 -16.66 0.45
N ALA A 6 -2.92 -16.43 1.70
CA ALA A 6 -2.94 -15.09 2.30
C ALA A 6 -1.90 -14.15 1.65
N ASP A 7 -0.71 -14.66 1.32
CA ASP A 7 0.30 -13.88 0.61
C ASP A 7 -0.20 -13.49 -0.80
N ILE A 8 -0.81 -14.44 -1.51
CA ILE A 8 -1.39 -14.22 -2.85
C ILE A 8 -2.53 -13.20 -2.79
N GLU A 9 -3.41 -13.31 -1.79
CA GLU A 9 -4.49 -12.35 -1.57
C GLU A 9 -3.96 -10.95 -1.23
N GLY A 10 -2.87 -10.87 -0.45
CA GLY A 10 -2.16 -9.62 -0.18
C GLY A 10 -1.62 -8.99 -1.46
N ILE A 11 -0.90 -9.75 -2.28
CA ILE A 11 -0.38 -9.29 -3.58
C ILE A 11 -1.53 -8.79 -4.47
N ARG A 12 -2.59 -9.59 -4.62
CA ARG A 12 -3.78 -9.23 -5.40
C ARG A 12 -4.34 -7.88 -4.97
N ARG A 13 -4.57 -7.72 -3.66
CA ARG A 13 -5.15 -6.50 -3.08
C ARG A 13 -4.25 -5.28 -3.28
N PHE A 14 -2.95 -5.39 -2.99
CA PHE A 14 -2.04 -4.25 -3.05
C PHE A 14 -1.65 -3.85 -4.47
N LEU A 15 -1.59 -4.79 -5.42
CA LEU A 15 -1.40 -4.49 -6.84
C LEU A 15 -2.71 -4.04 -7.53
N GLY A 16 -3.84 -4.08 -6.82
CA GLY A 16 -5.12 -3.55 -7.28
C GLY A 16 -5.90 -4.48 -8.21
N TYR A 17 -5.55 -5.76 -8.27
CA TYR A 17 -6.22 -6.76 -9.08
C TYR A 17 -7.66 -7.04 -8.61
N PRO A 18 -8.59 -7.42 -9.51
CA PRO A 18 -9.95 -7.80 -9.14
C PRO A 18 -9.98 -9.05 -8.24
N GLY A 19 -11.05 -9.21 -7.48
CA GLY A 19 -11.21 -10.24 -6.44
C GLY A 19 -11.76 -11.58 -6.91
N ASP A 20 -11.70 -11.86 -8.22
CA ASP A 20 -12.17 -13.13 -8.79
C ASP A 20 -11.14 -14.26 -8.65
N MET A 21 -11.64 -15.50 -8.63
CA MET A 21 -10.81 -16.70 -8.52
C MET A 21 -9.82 -16.85 -9.68
N GLY A 22 -10.16 -16.40 -10.89
CA GLY A 22 -9.28 -16.49 -12.05
C GLY A 22 -8.01 -15.66 -11.86
N THR A 23 -8.16 -14.45 -11.35
CA THR A 23 -7.04 -13.56 -11.04
C THR A 23 -6.18 -14.10 -9.91
N HIS A 24 -6.79 -14.67 -8.87
CA HIS A 24 -6.05 -15.30 -7.78
C HIS A 24 -5.21 -16.50 -8.26
N GLN A 25 -5.76 -17.33 -9.16
CA GLN A 25 -5.02 -18.44 -9.78
C GLN A 25 -3.90 -17.95 -10.69
N ALA A 26 -4.12 -16.89 -11.47
CA ALA A 26 -3.10 -16.32 -12.35
C ALA A 26 -1.90 -15.77 -11.56
N ILE A 27 -2.14 -15.06 -10.46
CA ILE A 27 -1.10 -14.56 -9.56
C ILE A 27 -0.33 -15.74 -8.94
N ALA A 28 -1.04 -16.75 -8.42
CA ALA A 28 -0.41 -17.93 -7.84
C ALA A 28 0.47 -18.68 -8.86
N ALA A 29 0.00 -18.84 -10.10
CA ALA A 29 0.76 -19.48 -11.18
C ALA A 29 2.01 -18.67 -11.55
N GLN A 30 1.89 -17.34 -11.67
CA GLN A 30 3.02 -16.46 -11.95
C GLN A 30 4.09 -16.53 -10.86
N CYS A 31 3.67 -16.48 -9.59
CA CYS A 31 4.57 -16.60 -8.47
C CYS A 31 5.23 -17.99 -8.40
N ALA A 32 4.50 -19.07 -8.71
CA ALA A 32 5.06 -20.41 -8.75
C ALA A 32 6.07 -20.57 -9.89
N ALA A 33 5.82 -19.97 -11.07
CA ALA A 33 6.73 -20.00 -12.21
C ALA A 33 8.06 -19.28 -11.92
N ARG A 34 8.04 -18.32 -10.99
CA ARG A 34 9.21 -17.52 -10.59
C ARG A 34 9.77 -17.89 -9.22
N VAL A 35 9.42 -19.05 -8.66
CA VAL A 35 9.81 -19.44 -7.29
C VAL A 35 11.33 -19.47 -7.07
N ALA A 36 12.12 -19.66 -8.14
CA ALA A 36 13.59 -19.65 -8.09
C ALA A 36 14.19 -18.23 -8.05
N GLU A 37 13.45 -17.24 -8.54
CA GLU A 37 13.88 -15.82 -8.63
C GLU A 37 13.25 -14.98 -7.52
N ILE A 38 12.08 -15.39 -7.04
CA ILE A 38 11.33 -14.70 -6.00
C ILE A 38 11.97 -14.95 -4.64
N SER A 39 12.34 -13.87 -3.97
CA SER A 39 12.62 -13.91 -2.54
C SER A 39 11.29 -13.86 -1.76
N GLU A 40 10.72 -15.04 -1.48
CA GLU A 40 9.54 -15.21 -0.61
C GLU A 40 9.61 -14.39 0.71
N PRO A 41 10.72 -14.40 1.47
CA PRO A 41 10.81 -13.62 2.70
C PRO A 41 10.76 -12.11 2.44
N ALA A 42 11.28 -11.63 1.32
CA ALA A 42 11.18 -10.22 0.94
C ALA A 42 9.73 -9.84 0.65
N ILE A 43 9.00 -10.63 -0.16
CA ILE A 43 7.57 -10.40 -0.44
C ILE A 43 6.77 -10.33 0.87
N ARG A 44 6.96 -11.29 1.78
CA ARG A 44 6.28 -11.29 3.09
C ARG A 44 6.68 -10.10 3.97
N ALA A 45 7.91 -9.62 3.86
CA ALA A 45 8.33 -8.40 4.54
C ALA A 45 7.58 -7.19 3.98
N HIS A 46 7.54 -7.02 2.65
CA HIS A 46 6.84 -5.91 1.99
C HIS A 46 5.33 -5.93 2.26
N LEU A 47 4.67 -7.09 2.19
CA LEU A 47 3.25 -7.23 2.53
C LEU A 47 2.95 -6.78 3.96
N ARG A 48 3.78 -7.19 4.93
CA ARG A 48 3.63 -6.75 6.33
C ARG A 48 3.86 -5.25 6.50
N GLN A 49 4.80 -4.65 5.75
CA GLN A 49 4.99 -3.19 5.78
C GLN A 49 3.77 -2.47 5.20
N LEU A 50 3.21 -2.97 4.09
CA LEU A 50 2.00 -2.42 3.49
C LEU A 50 0.78 -2.49 4.42
N GLU A 51 0.61 -3.58 5.16
CA GLU A 51 -0.44 -3.68 6.19
C GLU A 51 -0.25 -2.66 7.32
N ARG A 52 1.00 -2.46 7.77
CA ARG A 52 1.32 -1.43 8.77
C ARG A 52 1.03 -0.04 8.25
N LEU A 53 1.44 0.28 7.02
CA LEU A 53 1.19 1.58 6.39
C LEU A 53 -0.30 1.81 6.19
N GLN A 54 -1.06 0.80 5.76
CA GLN A 54 -2.52 0.89 5.65
C GLN A 54 -3.18 1.15 7.01
N THR A 55 -2.72 0.47 8.06
CA THR A 55 -3.20 0.70 9.42
C THR A 55 -2.88 2.13 9.86
N GLN A 56 -1.65 2.59 9.63
CA GLN A 56 -1.24 3.96 9.94
C GLN A 56 -2.07 4.99 9.17
N MET A 57 -2.35 4.80 7.89
CA MET A 57 -3.19 5.71 7.10
C MET A 57 -4.63 5.75 7.60
N THR A 58 -5.16 4.61 8.05
CA THR A 58 -6.54 4.50 8.55
C THR A 58 -6.67 5.10 9.96
N THR A 59 -5.64 4.97 10.80
CA THR A 59 -5.63 5.49 12.17
C THR A 59 -5.07 6.90 12.27
N THR A 60 -4.36 7.39 11.25
CA THR A 60 -3.90 8.79 11.23
C THR A 60 -5.08 9.70 11.01
N VAL A 61 -5.60 10.23 12.11
CA VAL A 61 -6.47 11.39 12.09
C VAL A 61 -5.66 12.54 11.48
N PRO A 62 -6.11 13.22 10.41
CA PRO A 62 -5.45 14.44 9.98
C PRO A 62 -5.52 15.41 11.16
N PHE A 63 -4.38 15.66 11.81
CA PHE A 63 -4.31 16.67 12.85
C PHE A 63 -4.85 17.98 12.23
N ALA A 64 -5.89 18.56 12.82
CA ALA A 64 -6.19 19.97 12.60
C ALA A 64 -4.89 20.71 12.93
N ALA A 65 -4.33 21.44 11.95
CA ALA A 65 -2.99 22.03 11.96
C ALA A 65 -2.48 22.36 13.37
N GLN A 66 -1.78 21.42 14.02
CA GLN A 66 -1.20 21.70 15.33
C GLN A 66 0.10 22.46 15.08
N THR A 67 0.02 23.78 15.25
CA THR A 67 1.17 24.66 15.43
C THR A 67 1.96 24.17 16.63
N PHE A 68 2.96 23.32 16.38
CA PHE A 68 4.03 23.11 17.36
C PHE A 68 4.91 24.37 17.32
N SER A 69 4.68 25.26 18.28
CA SER A 69 5.62 26.32 18.61
C SER A 69 6.76 25.71 19.44
N SER A 70 7.74 25.11 18.78
CA SER A 70 9.04 24.88 19.42
C SER A 70 9.71 26.23 19.62
N GLY A 71 9.82 26.66 20.88
CA GLY A 71 10.51 27.88 21.25
C GLY A 71 11.89 27.94 20.58
N ALA A 72 12.17 29.09 19.95
CA ALA A 72 13.44 29.50 19.34
C ALA A 72 13.76 29.13 17.87
N GLY A 73 12.87 28.51 17.09
CA GLY A 73 13.13 28.38 15.65
C GLY A 73 11.95 27.83 14.86
N GLY A 74 11.28 28.71 14.10
CA GLY A 74 10.35 28.40 13.01
C GLY A 74 9.32 27.29 13.27
N THR A 75 8.05 27.67 13.47
CA THR A 75 6.94 26.72 13.40
C THR A 75 6.92 26.04 12.02
N GLN A 76 7.38 24.80 11.93
CA GLN A 76 7.15 23.97 10.73
C GLN A 76 5.70 23.49 10.76
N GLN A 77 4.83 24.27 10.13
CA GLN A 77 3.46 23.86 9.84
C GLN A 77 3.50 22.81 8.73
N TYR A 78 3.28 21.55 9.08
CA TYR A 78 2.95 20.55 8.06
C TYR A 78 1.55 20.88 7.53
N ALA A 79 1.44 21.17 6.24
CA ALA A 79 0.14 21.32 5.60
C ALA A 79 -0.69 20.04 5.84
N PRO A 80 -1.99 20.15 6.15
CA PRO A 80 -2.86 18.99 6.25
C PRO A 80 -2.71 18.11 5.01
N GLY A 81 -2.26 16.86 5.18
CA GLY A 81 -2.04 15.91 4.10
C GLY A 81 -0.57 15.64 3.71
N GLN A 82 0.40 16.48 4.11
CA GLN A 82 1.83 16.22 3.83
C GLN A 82 2.32 14.88 4.41
N ARG A 83 1.92 14.54 5.64
CA ARG A 83 2.24 13.23 6.24
C ARG A 83 1.59 12.07 5.49
N MET A 84 0.39 12.26 4.95
CA MET A 84 -0.30 11.24 4.15
C MET A 84 0.38 11.02 2.79
N ALA A 85 0.90 12.09 2.17
CA ALA A 85 1.65 11.98 0.92
C ALA A 85 2.90 11.10 1.08
N THR A 86 3.68 11.28 2.16
CA THR A 86 4.85 10.45 2.44
C THR A 86 4.48 8.99 2.64
N LEU A 87 3.44 8.69 3.43
CA LEU A 87 2.98 7.32 3.63
C LEU A 87 2.48 6.69 2.31
N HIS A 88 1.77 7.45 1.47
CA HIS A 88 1.33 6.96 0.16
C HIS A 88 2.51 6.68 -0.78
N GLN A 89 3.56 7.51 -0.75
CA GLN A 89 4.78 7.28 -1.54
C GLN A 89 5.50 6.00 -1.09
N GLU A 90 5.66 5.83 0.22
CA GLU A 90 6.29 4.63 0.79
C GLU A 90 5.50 3.36 0.46
N ALA A 91 4.17 3.42 0.56
CA ALA A 91 3.32 2.29 0.17
C ALA A 91 3.41 1.99 -1.34
N ASN A 92 3.46 3.02 -2.20
CA ASN A 92 3.66 2.82 -3.64
C ASN A 92 5.03 2.20 -3.95
N GLN A 93 6.08 2.56 -3.22
CA GLN A 93 7.40 1.94 -3.38
C GLN A 93 7.33 0.44 -3.09
N TYR A 94 6.72 0.02 -1.98
CA TYR A 94 6.58 -1.40 -1.68
C TYR A 94 5.69 -2.15 -2.68
N ILE A 95 4.67 -1.50 -3.24
CA ILE A 95 3.88 -2.08 -4.35
C ILE A 95 4.77 -2.32 -5.58
N ASP A 96 5.59 -1.34 -5.96
CA ASP A 96 6.48 -1.44 -7.11
C ASP A 96 7.56 -2.53 -6.89
N GLU A 97 8.08 -2.66 -5.66
CA GLU A 97 9.03 -3.72 -5.28
C GLU A 97 8.40 -5.12 -5.35
N ILE A 98 7.16 -5.29 -4.87
CA ILE A 98 6.42 -6.56 -5.00
C ILE A 98 6.16 -6.88 -6.47
N ALA A 99 5.71 -5.91 -7.26
CA ALA A 99 5.45 -6.08 -8.69
C ALA A 99 6.71 -6.52 -9.44
N SER A 100 7.84 -5.84 -9.20
CA SER A 100 9.16 -6.20 -9.76
C SER A 100 9.59 -7.61 -9.37
N THR A 101 9.51 -7.94 -8.07
CA THR A 101 9.94 -9.25 -7.55
C THR A 101 9.09 -10.39 -8.11
N THR A 102 7.76 -10.20 -8.17
CA THR A 102 6.81 -11.21 -8.66
C THR A 102 6.73 -11.27 -10.19
N GLY A 103 7.24 -10.26 -10.90
CA GLY A 103 7.03 -10.09 -12.34
C GLY A 103 5.57 -9.81 -12.70
N LEU A 104 4.79 -9.24 -11.79
CA LEU A 104 3.41 -8.83 -12.00
C LEU A 104 3.36 -7.33 -12.32
N VAL A 105 2.26 -6.90 -12.93
CA VAL A 105 2.02 -5.48 -13.23
C VAL A 105 1.11 -4.91 -12.15
N VAL A 106 1.33 -3.66 -11.76
CA VAL A 106 0.40 -2.93 -10.90
C VAL A 106 -0.87 -2.63 -11.71
N TYR A 107 -1.93 -3.38 -11.48
CA TYR A 107 -3.22 -3.22 -12.18
C TYR A 107 -3.85 -1.87 -11.87
N ARG A 108 -3.83 -1.46 -10.60
CA ARG A 108 -4.33 -0.16 -10.15
C ARG A 108 -3.60 0.30 -8.90
N ARG A 109 -3.10 1.53 -8.91
CA ARG A 109 -2.59 2.17 -7.69
C ARG A 109 -3.74 2.49 -6.74
N ILE A 110 -3.65 1.92 -5.54
CA ILE A 110 -4.62 2.11 -4.45
C ILE A 110 -4.25 3.31 -3.55
N TYR A 111 -2.99 3.74 -3.56
CA TYR A 111 -2.53 4.94 -2.85
C TYR A 111 -2.34 6.06 -3.88
N GLY A 112 -3.14 7.13 -3.74
CA GLY A 112 -3.12 8.26 -4.66
C GLY A 112 -1.72 8.86 -4.77
N GLY A 113 -1.21 8.94 -6.01
CA GLY A 113 -0.03 9.75 -6.32
C GLY A 113 -0.37 11.20 -6.00
N GLY A 114 0.51 11.86 -5.27
CA GLY A 114 0.27 13.19 -4.71
C GLY A 114 0.05 14.26 -5.77
N ASP A 115 -1.18 14.37 -6.24
CA ASP A 115 -1.79 15.59 -6.77
C ASP A 115 -3.23 15.57 -6.27
N GLY A 116 -3.61 16.63 -5.55
CA GLY A 116 -4.84 16.68 -4.78
C GLY A 116 -6.08 16.20 -5.56
N GLY A 117 -6.88 15.33 -4.95
CA GLY A 117 -8.25 15.06 -5.42
C GLY A 117 -8.63 13.60 -5.67
N GLY A 118 -7.71 12.64 -5.55
CA GLY A 118 -8.03 11.22 -5.66
C GLY A 118 -8.68 10.67 -4.38
N ARG A 119 -10.01 10.77 -4.26
CA ARG A 119 -10.82 10.19 -3.17
C ARG A 119 -10.32 8.78 -2.84
N TRP A 120 -9.76 8.64 -1.65
CA TRP A 120 -9.57 7.35 -0.98
C TRP A 120 -10.95 6.68 -0.94
N SER A 121 -11.17 5.69 -1.80
CA SER A 121 -12.34 4.82 -1.74
C SER A 121 -12.05 3.70 -0.75
N GLY A 122 -11.58 4.06 0.46
CA GLY A 122 -11.60 3.16 1.60
C GLY A 122 -13.05 3.06 2.02
N GLY A 123 -13.64 1.88 1.85
CA GLY A 123 -15.06 1.63 2.03
C GLY A 123 -15.60 2.15 3.35
N LEU A 124 -16.28 3.29 3.31
CA LEU A 124 -17.35 3.62 4.23
C LEU A 124 -18.64 3.40 3.45
N ILE A 125 -19.18 2.19 3.54
CA ILE A 125 -20.56 1.93 3.16
C ILE A 125 -21.40 2.67 4.21
N MET A 126 -21.75 3.93 3.96
CA MET A 126 -22.86 4.54 4.69
C MET A 126 -24.12 3.81 4.24
N ARG A 127 -24.57 2.86 5.06
CA ARG A 127 -25.96 2.41 5.02
C ARG A 127 -26.83 3.58 5.46
N GLY A 128 -27.69 4.03 4.54
CA GLY A 128 -28.89 4.80 4.88
C GLY A 128 -29.96 3.93 5.51
#